data_AF-A0A244E7Q3-F1
#
_entry.id   AF-A0A244E7Q3-F1
#
_cell.length_a   1.000
_cell.length_b   1.000
_cell.length_c   1.000
_cell.angle_alpha   90.00
_cell.angle_beta   90.00
_cell.angle_gamma   90.00
#
_symmetry.space_group_name_H-M   'P 1'
#
loop_
_entity.id
_entity.type
_entity.pdbx_description
1 polymer ?
#
loop_
_entity_poly.entity_id
_entity_poly.type
_entity_poly.pdbx_seq_one_letter_code
_entity_poly.pdbx_strand_id
1 'polypeptide(L)' 'MIEQFDVGNTLERGLLRLYKQAVAERHMEVAEQLLCALEQLAKSDPAGEHAVEAAYLWICCDRRHLDA' A
#
# COMPACT_ATOMS: atom_id res chain seq x y z
N MET A 1 -20.90 10.68 -2.42
CA MET A 1 -19.88 10.76 -3.47
C MET A 1 -19.07 9.49 -3.38
N ILE A 2 -19.30 8.55 -4.29
CA ILE A 2 -18.47 7.35 -4.40
C ILE A 2 -17.48 7.67 -5.51
N GLU A 3 -16.23 7.95 -5.14
CA GLU A 3 -15.19 8.26 -6.11
C GLU A 3 -15.02 7.09 -7.08
N GLN A 4 -14.93 7.47 -8.35
CA GLN A 4 -14.87 6.61 -9.51
C GLN A 4 -13.63 5.72 -9.41
N PHE A 5 -13.84 4.43 -9.15
CA PHE A 5 -12.82 3.40 -9.40
C PHE A 5 -12.67 3.24 -10.91
N ASP A 6 -11.79 4.06 -11.48
CA ASP A 6 -11.35 4.02 -12.86
C ASP A 6 -10.92 2.59 -13.26
N VAL A 7 -11.36 2.15 -14.44
CA VAL A 7 -11.40 0.76 -14.94
C VAL A 7 -10.00 0.18 -15.31
N GLY A 8 -8.93 0.74 -14.74
CA GLY A 8 -7.56 0.19 -14.78
C GLY A 8 -6.92 0.02 -13.40
N ASN A 9 -7.72 0.11 -12.34
CA ASN A 9 -7.27 0.21 -10.95
C ASN A 9 -7.47 -1.12 -10.22
N THR A 10 -6.50 -2.03 -10.32
CA THR A 10 -6.52 -3.29 -9.58
C THR A 10 -6.58 -3.04 -8.07
N LEU A 11 -7.18 -3.97 -7.33
CA LEU A 11 -7.40 -3.85 -5.89
C LEU A 11 -6.07 -3.56 -5.16
N GLU A 12 -4.95 -4.09 -5.64
CA GLU A 12 -3.62 -3.82 -5.08
C GLU A 12 -3.20 -2.35 -5.17
N ARG A 13 -3.47 -1.67 -6.29
CA ARG A 13 -3.13 -0.24 -6.43
C ARG A 13 -3.97 0.63 -5.50
N GLY A 14 -5.22 0.25 -5.27
CA GLY A 14 -6.10 0.91 -4.29
C GLY A 14 -5.55 0.75 -2.87
N LEU A 15 -5.24 -0.49 -2.48
CA LEU A 15 -4.66 -0.80 -1.17
C LEU A 15 -3.30 -0.11 -0.95
N LEU A 16 -2.43 -0.08 -1.97
CA LEU A 16 -1.13 0.59 -1.88
C LEU A 16 -1.27 2.11 -1.67
N ARG A 17 -2.26 2.75 -2.29
CA ARG A 17 -2.54 4.18 -2.07
C ARG A 17 -3.00 4.44 -0.64
N LEU A 18 -3.95 3.65 -0.16
CA LEU A 18 -4.44 3.76 1.22
C LEU A 18 -3.33 3.48 2.24
N TYR A 19 -2.46 2.52 1.95
CA TYR A 19 -1.29 2.21 2.78
C TYR A 19 -0.37 3.42 2.93
N LYS A 20 0.03 4.05 1.82
CA LYS A 20 0.88 5.25 1.83
C LYS A 20 0.24 6.40 2.60
N GLN A 21 -1.06 6.58 2.43
CA GLN A 21 -1.81 7.60 3.16
C GLN A 21 -1.85 7.30 4.67
N ALA A 22 -2.14 6.05 5.07
CA ALA A 22 -2.16 5.66 6.48
C ALA A 22 -0.79 5.85 7.16
N VAL A 23 0.31 5.58 6.46
CA VAL A 23 1.67 5.85 6.96
C VAL A 23 1.92 7.35 7.09
N ALA A 24 1.55 8.15 6.08
CA ALA A 24 1.70 9.61 6.11
C ALA A 24 0.89 10.26 7.25
N GLU A 25 -0.31 9.76 7.52
CA GLU A 25 -1.17 10.19 8.63
C GLU A 25 -0.80 9.56 9.99
N ARG A 26 0.28 8.76 10.04
CA ARG A 26 0.80 8.05 11.24
C ARG A 26 -0.19 7.05 11.85
N HIS A 27 -1.17 6.59 11.10
CA HIS A 27 -2.08 5.51 11.48
C HIS A 27 -1.43 4.14 11.27
N MET A 28 -0.41 3.81 12.08
CA MET A 28 0.43 2.63 11.89
C MET A 28 -0.32 1.29 12.00
N GLU A 29 -1.31 1.17 12.90
CA GLU A 29 -2.14 -0.06 13.00
C GLU A 29 -2.98 -0.30 11.74
N VAL A 30 -3.45 0.78 11.10
CA VAL A 30 -4.20 0.70 9.84
C VAL A 30 -3.25 0.37 8.69
N ALA A 31 -2.07 0.99 8.67
CA ALA A 31 -1.04 0.70 7.69
C ALA A 31 -0.59 -0.78 7.74
N GLU A 32 -0.41 -1.34 8.93
CA GLU A 32 -0.07 -2.75 9.10
C GLU A 32 -1.16 -3.69 8.55
N GLN A 33 -2.43 -3.43 8.86
CA GLN A 33 -3.55 -4.21 8.31
C GLN A 33 -3.62 -4.13 6.78
N LEU A 34 -3.36 -2.95 6.21
CA LEU A 34 -3.34 -2.75 4.76
C LEU A 34 -2.17 -3.49 4.09
N LEU A 35 -1.00 -3.56 4.74
CA LEU A 35 0.13 -4.35 4.27
C LEU A 35 -0.20 -5.85 4.29
N CYS A 36 -0.77 -6.36 5.38
CA CYS A 36 -1.19 -7.77 5.45
C CYS A 36 -2.25 -8.13 4.40
N ALA A 37 -3.15 -7.21 4.05
CA ALA A 37 -4.12 -7.40 2.97
C ALA A 37 -3.44 -7.47 1.59
N LEU A 38 -2.43 -6.62 1.35
CA LEU A 38 -1.60 -6.66 0.13
C LEU A 38 -0.84 -7.99 0.01
N GLU A 39 -0.24 -8.47 1.09
CA GLU A 39 0.46 -9.76 1.12
C GLU A 39 -0.47 -10.95 0.84
N GLN A 40 -1.70 -10.91 1.35
CA GLN A 40 -2.72 -11.94 1.05
C GLN A 40 -3.17 -11.90 -0.41
N LEU A 41 -3.26 -10.69 -1.01
CA LEU A 41 -3.54 -10.57 -2.42
C LEU A 41 -2.40 -11.11 -3.28
N ALA A 42 -1.15 -10.78 -2.96
CA ALA A 42 0.03 -11.28 -3.66
C ALA A 42 0.15 -12.82 -3.60
N LYS A 43 -0.32 -13.44 -2.51
CA LYS A 43 -0.39 -14.91 -2.39
C LYS A 43 -1.47 -15.53 -3.27
N SER A 44 -2.52 -14.77 -3.60
CA SER A 44 -3.67 -15.24 -4.37
C SER A 44 -3.54 -14.90 -5.87
N ASP A 45 -2.84 -13.83 -6.20
CA ASP A 45 -2.58 -13.35 -7.55
C ASP A 45 -1.14 -12.81 -7.69
N PRO A 46 -0.32 -13.35 -8.63
CA PRO A 46 1.08 -12.95 -8.78
C PRO A 46 1.26 -11.50 -9.26
N ALA A 47 0.22 -10.83 -9.77
CA ALA A 47 0.30 -9.39 -10.05
C ALA A 47 0.44 -8.57 -8.75
N GLY A 48 0.03 -9.12 -7.61
CA GLY A 48 0.08 -8.45 -6.32
C GLY A 48 1.48 -8.39 -5.69
N GLU A 49 2.42 -9.21 -6.15
CA GLU A 49 3.82 -9.17 -5.68
C GLU A 49 4.45 -7.80 -5.94
N HIS A 50 4.14 -7.19 -7.08
CA HIS A 50 4.64 -5.86 -7.44
C HIS A 50 4.13 -4.75 -6.49
N ALA A 51 2.91 -4.88 -5.96
CA ALA A 51 2.34 -3.91 -5.06
C ALA A 51 2.90 -4.04 -3.63
N VAL A 52 3.18 -5.27 -3.19
CA VAL A 52 3.87 -5.54 -1.92
C VAL A 52 5.29 -5.00 -1.96
N GLU A 53 6.04 -5.27 -3.03
CA GLU A 53 7.40 -4.75 -3.22
C GLU A 53 7.41 -3.21 -3.17
N ALA A 54 6.45 -2.56 -3.84
CA ALA A 54 6.31 -1.11 -3.82
C ALA A 54 5.98 -0.54 -2.42
N ALA A 55 5.23 -1.28 -1.59
CA ALA A 55 4.95 -0.89 -0.21
C ALA A 55 6.22 -0.93 0.65
N TYR A 56 6.99 -2.02 0.57
CA TYR A 56 8.27 -2.18 1.28
C TYR A 56 9.29 -1.11 0.88
N LEU A 57 9.44 -0.84 -0.41
CA LEU A 57 10.32 0.20 -0.91
C LEU A 57 9.96 1.58 -0.37
N TRP A 58 8.66 1.85 -0.17
CA TRP A 58 8.20 3.14 0.34
C TRP A 58 8.59 3.34 1.81
N ILE A 59 8.46 2.33 2.67
CA ILE A 59 8.92 2.37 4.07
C ILE A 59 10.43 2.65 4.14
N CYS A 60 11.21 1.99 3.29
CA CYS A 60 12.67 2.15 3.23
C CYS A 60 13.11 3.53 2.74
N CYS A 61 12.33 4.18 1.88
CA CYS A 61 12.61 5.52 1.39
C CYS A 61 12.11 6.63 2.33
N ASP A 62 10.95 6.45 2.96
CA ASP A 62 10.38 7.41 3.91
C ASP A 62 11.21 7.54 5.20
N ARG A 63 11.77 6.42 5.69
CA ARG A 63 12.72 6.43 6.82
C ARG A 63 13.99 7.22 6.57
N ARG A 64 14.41 7.39 5.31
CA ARG A 64 15.59 8.23 4.97
C ARG A 64 15.28 9.72 4.95
N HIS A 65 14.00 10.11 4.99
CA HIS A 65 13.57 11.50 4.96
C HIS A 65 13.17 12.04 6.34
N LEU A 66 13.03 11.17 7.35
CA LEU A 66 12.77 11.53 8.74
C LEU A 66 14.04 11.66 9.59
N ASP A 67 15.19 11.26 9.05
CA ASP A 67 16.52 11.31 9.70
C ASP A 67 17.44 12.40 9.12
N ALA A 68 16.89 13.34 8.32
CA ALA A 68 17.61 14.46 7.70
C ALA A 68 17.18 15.81 8.28
#